data_AF-A0A2T5Q136-F1
#
_entry.id   AF-A0A2T5Q136-F1
#
_cell.length_a   1.000
_cell.length_b   1.000
_cell.length_c   1.000
_cell.angle_alpha   90.00
_cell.angle_beta   90.00
_cell.angle_gamma   90.00
#
_symmetry.space_group_name_H-M   'P 1'
#
loop_
_entity.id
_entity.type
_entity.pdbx_description
1 polymer ?
#
loop_
_entity_poly.entity_id
_entity_poly.type
_entity_poly.pdbx_seq_one_letter_code
_entity_poly.pdbx_strand_id
1 'polypeptide(L)'
;MDQTKTQKYTLKDLANEFGVSKPTVVNILAKNEIGEIEKKGNRKVYGQNAFDAIAKHQTQKNETNKKVEQVVNSASLNVGRKIQAGAQNSAFLTKDDLKQFQTAINNIGEMKRSLNRLIELTNERGSTRESDELVTRLIKAFGDRLKENDSLNNLNNAVNELKSLTDSTSLIISNQKEMMTKIDNLNKKVDGLYSKLVKNIHHVNYQKVGNVVADVLEKRQEKNKNAKLHILD
;
A
#
# COMPACT_ATOMS: atom_id res chain seq x y z
N MET A 1 -27.77 18.79 22.98
CA MET A 1 -27.05 17.66 22.35
C MET A 1 -26.61 18.13 20.98
N ASP A 2 -25.37 18.57 20.88
CA ASP A 2 -24.85 19.21 19.67
C ASP A 2 -24.42 18.12 18.67
N GLN A 3 -24.85 18.25 17.42
CA GLN A 3 -24.52 17.30 16.36
C GLN A 3 -23.01 17.34 16.14
N THR A 4 -22.29 16.27 16.51
CA THR A 4 -20.86 16.11 16.23
C THR A 4 -20.63 16.32 14.74
N LYS A 5 -20.13 17.50 14.35
CA LYS A 5 -19.64 17.77 13.00
C LYS A 5 -18.57 16.74 12.69
N THR A 6 -18.90 15.75 11.88
CA THR A 6 -17.91 14.78 11.37
C THR A 6 -16.80 15.58 10.68
N GLN A 7 -15.59 15.54 11.22
CA GLN A 7 -14.45 16.21 10.60
C GLN A 7 -14.23 15.61 9.21
N LYS A 8 -14.08 16.50 8.22
CA LYS A 8 -14.00 16.17 6.80
C LYS A 8 -12.64 16.57 6.26
N TYR A 9 -11.97 15.65 5.58
CA TYR A 9 -10.64 15.84 5.04
C TYR A 9 -10.59 15.51 3.56
N THR A 10 -9.88 16.29 2.76
CA THR A 10 -9.49 15.89 1.41
C THR A 10 -8.18 15.08 1.44
N LEU A 11 -7.86 14.38 0.34
CA LEU A 11 -6.54 13.75 0.19
C LEU A 11 -5.38 14.73 0.38
N LYS A 12 -5.56 16.01 0.00
CA LYS A 12 -4.51 17.02 0.17
C LYS A 12 -4.34 17.38 1.64
N ASP A 13 -5.44 17.51 2.38
CA ASP A 13 -5.40 17.86 3.80
C ASP A 13 -4.71 16.75 4.59
N LEU A 14 -5.10 15.49 4.37
CA LEU A 14 -4.46 14.33 4.99
C LEU A 14 -2.97 14.22 4.62
N ALA A 15 -2.61 14.42 3.35
CA ALA A 15 -1.21 14.39 2.92
C ALA A 15 -0.36 15.46 3.61
N ASN A 16 -0.88 16.68 3.69
CA ASN A 16 -0.19 17.81 4.32
C ASN A 16 -0.05 17.63 5.82
N GLU A 17 -1.13 17.24 6.51
CA GLU A 17 -1.18 17.07 7.96
C GLU A 17 -0.15 16.05 8.45
N PHE A 18 -0.05 14.91 7.75
CA PHE A 18 0.86 13.83 8.13
C PHE A 18 2.22 13.91 7.43
N GLY A 19 2.46 14.94 6.61
CA GLY A 19 3.72 15.11 5.87
C GLY A 19 4.03 13.95 4.90
N VAL A 20 3.01 13.34 4.30
CA VAL A 20 3.15 12.18 3.41
C VAL A 20 2.64 12.47 2.00
N SER A 21 3.08 11.66 1.03
CA SER A 21 2.59 11.77 -0.34
C SER A 21 1.12 11.36 -0.46
N LYS A 22 0.37 11.96 -1.41
CA LYS A 22 -1.01 11.53 -1.71
C LYS A 22 -1.11 10.04 -2.09
N PRO A 23 -0.20 9.46 -2.88
CA PRO A 23 -0.19 8.01 -3.12
C PRO A 23 -0.08 7.19 -1.83
N THR A 24 0.73 7.62 -0.86
CA THR A 24 0.84 6.96 0.45
C THR A 24 -0.50 6.98 1.19
N VAL A 25 -1.18 8.13 1.21
CA VAL A 25 -2.52 8.25 1.81
C VAL A 25 -3.48 7.28 1.14
N VAL A 26 -3.55 7.27 -0.20
CA VAL A 26 -4.43 6.37 -0.95
C VAL A 26 -4.14 4.90 -0.63
N ASN A 27 -2.87 4.51 -0.52
CA ASN A 27 -2.48 3.14 -0.18
C ASN A 27 -2.96 2.75 1.23
N ILE A 28 -2.77 3.63 2.23
CA ILE A 28 -3.23 3.40 3.60
C ILE A 28 -4.74 3.25 3.66
N LEU A 29 -5.48 4.13 2.97
CA LEU A 29 -6.94 4.07 2.94
C LEU A 29 -7.43 2.78 2.26
N ALA A 30 -6.82 2.38 1.16
CA ALA A 30 -7.14 1.12 0.48
C ALA A 30 -6.88 -0.10 1.38
N LYS A 31 -5.73 -0.15 2.08
CA LYS A 31 -5.38 -1.22 3.02
C LYS A 31 -6.36 -1.37 4.19
N ASN A 32 -6.99 -0.27 4.59
CA ASN A 32 -7.96 -0.24 5.68
C ASN A 32 -9.41 -0.26 5.18
N GLU A 33 -9.63 -0.47 3.87
CA GLU A 33 -10.95 -0.49 3.23
C GLU A 33 -11.77 0.79 3.47
N ILE A 34 -11.08 1.93 3.58
CA ILE A 34 -11.70 3.22 3.88
C ILE A 34 -12.14 3.91 2.59
N GLY A 35 -13.45 3.94 2.38
CA GLY A 35 -14.10 4.68 1.31
C GLY A 35 -14.23 6.19 1.59
N GLU A 36 -14.53 6.93 0.53
CA GLU A 36 -14.95 8.33 0.61
C GLU A 36 -16.35 8.46 1.24
N ILE A 37 -16.55 9.46 2.11
CA ILE A 37 -17.85 9.75 2.73
C ILE A 37 -18.68 10.75 1.91
N GLU A 38 -18.02 11.54 1.06
CA GLU A 38 -18.65 12.52 0.20
C GLU A 38 -17.77 12.76 -1.02
N LYS A 39 -18.42 13.08 -2.14
CA LYS A 39 -17.76 13.51 -3.37
C LYS A 39 -18.22 14.91 -3.74
N LYS A 40 -17.33 15.89 -3.59
CA LYS A 40 -17.57 17.29 -4.00
C LYS A 40 -16.94 17.54 -5.36
N GLY A 41 -17.71 17.32 -6.43
CA GLY A 41 -17.22 17.35 -7.81
C GLY A 41 -16.15 16.28 -8.05
N ASN A 42 -14.93 16.70 -8.39
CA ASN A 42 -13.78 15.80 -8.56
C ASN A 42 -13.00 15.53 -7.26
N ARG A 43 -13.40 16.10 -6.12
CA ARG A 43 -12.71 15.93 -4.85
C ARG A 43 -13.39 14.87 -4.00
N LYS A 44 -12.62 13.84 -3.63
CA LYS A 44 -12.99 12.85 -2.63
C LYS A 44 -12.78 13.41 -1.23
N VAL A 45 -13.78 13.25 -0.37
CA VAL A 45 -13.77 13.71 1.02
C VAL A 45 -13.88 12.49 1.93
N TYR A 46 -13.06 12.46 2.97
CA TYR A 46 -12.95 11.37 3.92
C TYR A 46 -13.29 11.84 5.34
N GLY A 47 -13.76 10.92 6.17
CA GLY A 47 -14.13 11.20 7.56
C GLY A 47 -12.96 11.02 8.53
N GLN A 48 -13.27 11.10 9.82
CA GLN A 48 -12.29 10.92 10.90
C GLN A 48 -11.59 9.55 10.87
N ASN A 49 -12.29 8.49 10.46
CA ASN A 49 -11.72 7.15 10.30
C ASN A 49 -10.50 7.12 9.37
N ALA A 50 -10.48 7.94 8.31
CA ALA A 50 -9.34 8.07 7.41
C ALA A 50 -8.15 8.75 8.11
N PHE A 51 -8.41 9.80 8.88
CA PHE A 51 -7.38 10.46 9.69
C PHE A 51 -6.78 9.49 10.70
N ASP A 52 -7.61 8.80 11.47
CA ASP A 52 -7.18 7.86 12.52
C ASP A 52 -6.35 6.72 11.94
N ALA A 53 -6.73 6.19 10.76
CA ALA A 53 -5.99 5.14 10.09
C ALA A 53 -4.58 5.60 9.66
N ILE A 54 -4.46 6.83 9.15
CA ILE A 54 -3.16 7.39 8.75
C ILE A 54 -2.32 7.69 9.99
N ALA A 55 -2.91 8.26 11.04
CA ALA A 55 -2.24 8.50 12.32
C ALA A 55 -1.69 7.20 12.90
N LYS A 56 -2.52 6.14 12.96
CA LYS A 56 -2.12 4.81 13.42
C LYS A 56 -0.96 4.25 12.59
N HIS A 57 -1.03 4.37 11.26
CA HIS A 57 0.04 3.94 10.37
C HIS A 57 1.35 4.69 10.63
N GLN A 58 1.31 6.01 10.83
CA GLN A 58 2.51 6.80 11.17
C GLN A 58 3.09 6.40 12.52
N THR A 59 2.25 6.21 13.54
CA THR A 59 2.71 5.74 14.85
C THR A 59 3.41 4.38 14.75
N GLN A 60 2.80 3.42 14.06
CA GLN A 60 3.39 2.09 13.84
C GLN A 60 4.73 2.17 13.09
N LYS A 61 4.81 3.01 12.05
CA LYS A 61 6.06 3.23 11.32
C LYS A 61 7.15 3.79 12.22
N ASN A 62 6.83 4.78 13.04
CA ASN A 62 7.77 5.38 13.99
C ASN A 62 8.24 4.38 15.05
N GLU A 63 7.35 3.54 15.57
CA GLU A 63 7.71 2.46 16.50
C GLU A 63 8.63 1.43 15.85
N THR A 64 8.36 1.04 14.60
CA THR A 64 9.22 0.12 13.85
C THR A 64 10.59 0.73 13.57
N ASN A 65 10.67 2.01 13.20
CA ASN A 65 11.93 2.73 13.06
C ASN A 65 12.75 2.70 14.35
N LYS A 66 12.12 3.01 15.49
CA LYS A 66 12.77 2.94 16.81
C LYS A 66 13.30 1.55 17.11
N LYS A 67 12.56 0.49 16.79
CA LYS A 67 13.03 -0.90 16.96
C LYS A 67 14.25 -1.19 16.09
N VAL A 68 14.25 -0.74 14.84
CA VAL A 68 15.42 -0.90 13.94
C VAL A 68 16.64 -0.18 14.51
N GLU A 69 16.48 1.06 14.98
CA GLU A 69 17.57 1.80 15.64
C GLU A 69 18.09 1.06 16.87
N GLN A 70 17.19 0.55 17.72
CA GLN A 70 17.57 -0.26 18.89
C GLN A 70 18.38 -1.49 18.49
N VAL A 71 17.92 -2.25 17.49
CA VAL A 71 18.63 -3.45 17.00
C VAL A 71 20.01 -3.10 16.47
N VAL A 72 20.12 -2.04 15.66
CA VAL A 72 21.39 -1.58 15.09
C VAL A 72 22.35 -1.12 16.20
N ASN A 73 21.85 -0.34 17.16
CA ASN A 73 22.65 0.14 18.28
C ASN A 73 23.12 -1.01 19.18
N SER A 74 22.25 -1.98 19.50
CA SER A 74 22.63 -3.17 20.27
C SER A 74 23.73 -3.97 19.57
N ALA A 75 23.60 -4.24 18.27
CA ALA A 75 24.64 -4.93 17.51
C ALA A 75 25.97 -4.14 17.52
N SER A 76 25.88 -2.82 17.36
CA SER A 76 27.06 -1.93 17.36
C SER A 76 27.78 -1.94 18.70
N LEU A 77 27.04 -1.90 19.80
CA LEU A 77 27.58 -2.01 21.16
C LEU A 77 28.24 -3.36 21.41
N ASN A 78 27.62 -4.46 20.97
CA ASN A 78 28.17 -5.80 21.12
C ASN A 78 29.49 -5.97 20.35
N VAL A 79 29.53 -5.51 19.08
CA VAL A 79 30.77 -5.49 18.29
C VAL A 79 31.84 -4.62 18.96
N GLY A 80 31.47 -3.43 19.43
CA GLY A 80 32.39 -2.52 20.14
C GLY A 80 33.00 -3.14 21.39
N ARG A 81 32.20 -3.81 22.23
CA ARG A 81 32.68 -4.53 23.42
C ARG A 81 33.68 -5.63 23.07
N LYS A 82 33.43 -6.37 21.98
CA LYS A 82 34.36 -7.42 21.53
C LYS A 82 35.68 -6.89 21.02
N ILE A 83 35.64 -5.80 20.25
CA ILE A 83 36.85 -5.10 19.81
C ILE A 83 37.64 -4.62 21.02
N GLN A 84 36.97 -4.02 22.01
CA GLN A 84 37.61 -3.53 23.22
C GLN A 84 38.25 -4.66 24.04
N ALA A 85 37.55 -5.79 24.22
CA ALA A 85 38.09 -6.96 24.92
C ALA A 85 39.30 -7.57 24.20
N GLY A 86 39.30 -7.60 22.87
CA GLY A 86 40.46 -8.01 22.07
C GLY A 86 41.63 -7.03 22.23
N ALA A 87 41.37 -5.73 22.20
CA ALA A 87 42.39 -4.69 22.34
C ALA A 87 43.06 -4.68 23.73
N GLN A 88 42.32 -5.02 24.79
CA GLN A 88 42.86 -5.16 26.14
C GLN A 88 43.84 -6.34 26.29
N ASN A 89 43.73 -7.36 25.43
CA ASN A 89 44.62 -8.52 25.38
C ASN A 89 45.43 -8.54 24.07
N SER A 90 46.01 -7.40 23.70
CA SER A 90 46.65 -7.18 22.40
C SER A 90 47.79 -8.16 22.05
N ALA A 91 48.43 -8.77 23.04
CA ALA A 91 49.44 -9.81 22.84
C ALA A 91 48.90 -11.08 22.14
N PHE A 92 47.57 -11.27 22.12
CA PHE A 92 46.90 -12.42 21.50
C PHE A 92 46.01 -12.04 20.31
N LEU A 93 46.00 -10.76 19.89
CA LEU A 93 45.24 -10.31 18.74
C LEU A 93 45.86 -10.83 17.45
N THR A 94 45.13 -11.69 16.74
CA THR A 94 45.56 -12.23 15.45
C THR A 94 45.09 -11.35 14.29
N LYS A 95 45.70 -11.53 13.11
CA LYS A 95 45.19 -10.92 11.87
C LYS A 95 43.76 -11.37 11.55
N ASP A 96 43.40 -12.59 11.91
CA ASP A 96 42.06 -13.12 11.69
C ASP A 96 41.02 -12.44 12.58
N ASP A 97 41.38 -12.09 13.83
CA ASP A 97 40.51 -11.32 14.71
C ASP A 97 40.22 -9.92 14.16
N LEU A 98 41.26 -9.23 13.66
CA LEU A 98 41.11 -7.92 13.01
C LEU A 98 40.21 -8.00 11.77
N LYS A 99 40.35 -9.07 10.98
CA LYS A 99 39.49 -9.33 9.82
C LYS A 99 38.04 -9.57 10.25
N GLN A 100 37.81 -10.35 11.30
CA GLN A 100 36.46 -10.58 11.84
C GLN A 100 35.82 -9.29 12.37
N PHE A 101 36.59 -8.42 13.04
CA PHE A 101 36.11 -7.11 13.48
C PHE A 101 35.71 -6.22 12.30
N GLN A 102 36.56 -6.14 11.27
CA GLN A 102 36.25 -5.36 10.08
C GLN A 102 34.98 -5.88 9.38
N THR A 103 34.84 -7.20 9.26
CA THR A 103 33.63 -7.82 8.70
C THR A 103 32.40 -7.50 9.54
N ALA A 104 32.49 -7.57 10.87
CA ALA A 104 31.37 -7.26 11.76
C ALA A 104 30.92 -5.80 11.65
N ILE A 105 31.85 -4.85 11.56
CA ILE A 105 31.56 -3.42 11.33
C ILE A 105 30.84 -3.21 10.00
N ASN A 106 31.34 -3.81 8.92
CA ASN A 106 30.70 -3.72 7.61
C ASN A 106 29.28 -4.30 7.64
N ASN A 107 29.10 -5.42 8.34
CA ASN A 107 27.81 -6.09 8.47
C ASN A 107 26.78 -5.30 9.28
N ILE A 108 27.19 -4.46 10.25
CA ILE A 108 26.28 -3.52 10.90
C ILE A 108 25.71 -2.52 9.88
N GLY A 109 26.54 -2.04 8.95
CA GLY A 109 26.11 -1.15 7.86
C GLY A 109 25.11 -1.82 6.93
N GLU A 110 25.40 -3.05 6.49
CA GLU A 110 24.49 -3.86 5.67
C GLU A 110 23.18 -4.15 6.39
N MET A 111 23.25 -4.54 7.66
CA MET A 111 22.08 -4.77 8.51
C MET A 111 21.16 -3.56 8.58
N LYS A 112 21.72 -2.37 8.82
CA LYS A 112 20.95 -1.12 8.84
C LYS A 112 20.26 -0.88 7.50
N ARG A 113 20.95 -1.10 6.38
CA ARG A 113 20.38 -0.96 5.03
C ARG A 113 19.22 -1.93 4.82
N SER A 114 19.39 -3.22 5.16
CA SER A 114 18.36 -4.23 5.01
C SER A 114 17.13 -3.97 5.89
N LEU A 115 17.33 -3.60 7.16
CA LEU A 115 16.22 -3.26 8.07
C LEU A 115 15.45 -2.02 7.59
N ASN A 116 16.16 -0.99 7.12
CA ASN A 116 15.51 0.18 6.52
C ASN A 116 14.74 -0.18 5.25
N ARG A 117 15.31 -1.03 4.40
CA ARG A 117 14.63 -1.51 3.18
C ARG A 117 13.33 -2.25 3.51
N LEU A 118 13.32 -3.09 4.55
CA LEU A 118 12.11 -3.74 5.03
C LEU A 118 11.03 -2.72 5.44
N ILE A 119 11.39 -1.63 6.11
CA ILE A 119 10.44 -0.54 6.45
C ILE A 119 9.95 0.19 5.20
N GLU A 120 10.83 0.47 4.24
CA GLU A 120 10.43 1.14 2.99
C GLU A 120 9.39 0.31 2.24
N LEU A 121 9.59 -1.00 2.19
CA LEU A 121 8.69 -1.96 1.54
C LEU A 121 7.25 -1.88 2.09
N THR A 122 7.04 -1.55 3.37
CA THR A 122 5.68 -1.38 3.92
C THR A 122 4.94 -0.17 3.35
N ASN A 123 5.69 0.80 2.81
CA ASN A 123 5.15 2.03 2.23
C ASN A 123 4.95 1.92 0.70
N GLU A 124 5.44 0.85 0.07
CA GLU A 124 5.35 0.70 -1.38
C GLU A 124 3.93 0.33 -1.87
N ARG A 125 3.59 0.80 -3.07
CA ARG A 125 2.39 0.35 -3.79
C ARG A 125 2.58 -1.12 -4.14
N GLY A 126 1.77 -2.01 -3.57
CA GLY A 126 2.09 -3.44 -3.57
C GLY A 126 1.85 -4.05 -2.21
N SER A 127 2.27 -3.33 -1.17
CA SER A 127 2.19 -3.78 0.20
C SER A 127 0.73 -3.88 0.68
N THR A 128 0.47 -4.92 1.47
CA THR A 128 -0.78 -5.22 2.17
C THR A 128 -0.57 -5.19 3.68
N ARG A 129 -1.66 -5.34 4.45
CA ARG A 129 -1.57 -5.46 5.90
C ARG A 129 -0.70 -6.65 6.33
N GLU A 130 -0.79 -7.76 5.58
CA GLU A 130 -0.03 -8.98 5.81
C GLU A 130 1.46 -8.78 5.55
N SER A 131 1.85 -8.04 4.52
CA SER A 131 3.27 -7.72 4.29
C SER A 131 3.84 -6.81 5.38
N ASP A 132 3.04 -5.89 5.93
CA ASP A 132 3.46 -5.00 7.02
C ASP A 132 3.65 -5.79 8.33
N GLU A 133 2.75 -6.74 8.60
CA GLU A 133 2.89 -7.68 9.72
C GLU A 133 4.12 -8.58 9.55
N LEU A 134 4.36 -9.10 8.34
CA LEU A 134 5.55 -9.89 8.04
C LEU A 134 6.83 -9.11 8.34
N VAL A 135 6.95 -7.89 7.80
CA VAL A 135 8.11 -7.01 8.07
C VAL A 135 8.31 -6.79 9.57
N THR A 136 7.23 -6.48 10.29
CA THR A 136 7.30 -6.24 11.74
C THR A 136 7.77 -7.47 12.51
N ARG A 137 7.28 -8.66 12.14
CA ARG A 137 7.69 -9.94 12.74
C ARG A 137 9.14 -10.27 12.41
N LEU A 138 9.60 -10.03 11.17
CA LEU A 138 10.98 -10.27 10.75
C LEU A 138 11.96 -9.39 11.53
N ILE A 139 11.68 -8.09 11.65
CA ILE A 139 12.53 -7.15 12.42
C ILE A 139 12.62 -7.59 13.87
N LYS A 140 11.49 -7.98 14.48
CA LYS A 140 11.47 -8.48 15.87
C LYS A 140 12.28 -9.76 16.02
N ALA A 141 12.01 -10.78 15.21
CA ALA A 141 12.68 -12.08 15.28
C ALA A 141 14.20 -11.95 15.07
N PHE A 142 14.61 -11.06 14.15
CA PHE A 142 16.01 -10.74 13.94
C PHE A 142 16.64 -10.06 15.17
N GLY A 143 15.96 -9.08 15.75
CA GLY A 143 16.40 -8.41 16.97
C GLY A 143 16.53 -9.36 18.17
N ASP A 144 15.62 -10.31 18.32
CA ASP A 144 15.66 -11.30 19.41
C ASP A 144 16.83 -12.28 19.23
N ARG A 145 17.07 -12.76 18.01
CA ARG A 145 18.25 -13.61 17.69
C ARG A 145 19.59 -12.94 18.01
N LEU A 146 19.69 -11.63 17.76
CA LEU A 146 20.91 -10.87 18.07
C LEU A 146 21.17 -10.74 19.59
N LYS A 147 20.13 -10.83 20.42
CA LYS A 147 20.28 -10.81 21.89
C LYS A 147 20.71 -12.16 22.45
N GLU A 148 20.30 -13.25 21.82
CA GLU A 148 20.55 -14.61 22.30
C GLU A 148 21.99 -15.09 22.06
N ASN A 149 22.76 -14.42 21.19
CA ASN A 149 24.01 -15.00 20.70
C ASN A 149 25.14 -13.97 20.48
N ASP A 150 26.02 -13.90 21.47
CA ASP A 150 27.10 -12.92 21.58
C ASP A 150 28.34 -13.27 20.74
N SER A 151 28.23 -13.77 19.50
CA SER A 151 29.37 -14.12 18.64
C SER A 151 29.40 -13.34 17.32
N LEU A 152 30.58 -12.89 16.88
CA LEU A 152 30.75 -12.15 15.61
C LEU A 152 30.38 -12.99 14.39
N ASN A 153 30.72 -14.29 14.40
CA ASN A 153 30.33 -15.19 13.31
C ASN A 153 28.81 -15.34 13.22
N ASN A 154 28.12 -15.34 14.36
CA ASN A 154 26.66 -15.44 14.39
C ASN A 154 25.99 -14.13 13.94
N LEU A 155 26.55 -12.98 14.31
CA LEU A 155 26.14 -11.69 13.72
C LEU A 155 26.28 -11.71 12.19
N ASN A 156 27.42 -12.17 11.67
CA ASN A 156 27.67 -12.23 10.24
C ASN A 156 26.65 -13.13 9.51
N ASN A 157 26.38 -14.31 10.07
CA ASN A 157 25.37 -15.23 9.53
C ASN A 157 23.97 -14.62 9.57
N ALA A 158 23.60 -14.01 10.70
CA ALA A 158 22.31 -13.37 10.87
C ALA A 158 22.12 -12.24 9.83
N VAL A 159 23.14 -11.42 9.58
CA VAL A 159 23.07 -10.34 8.58
C VAL A 159 22.89 -10.88 7.16
N ASN A 160 23.56 -11.98 6.80
CA ASN A 160 23.35 -12.63 5.51
C ASN A 160 21.92 -13.17 5.36
N GLU A 161 21.37 -13.78 6.41
CA GLU A 161 19.98 -14.21 6.44
C GLU A 161 19.01 -13.04 6.30
N LEU A 162 19.24 -11.94 7.04
CA LEU A 162 18.44 -10.72 6.95
C LEU A 162 18.42 -10.16 5.52
N LYS A 163 19.57 -10.17 4.83
CA LYS A 163 19.65 -9.75 3.44
C LYS A 163 18.79 -10.64 2.55
N SER A 164 18.92 -11.96 2.66
CA SER A 164 18.12 -12.92 1.90
C SER A 164 16.60 -12.77 2.16
N LEU A 165 16.22 -12.53 3.42
CA LEU A 165 14.83 -12.27 3.81
C LEU A 165 14.31 -10.95 3.24
N THR A 166 15.15 -9.92 3.20
CA THR A 166 14.83 -8.62 2.59
C THR A 166 14.60 -8.76 1.10
N ASP A 167 15.49 -9.47 0.40
CA ASP A 167 15.37 -9.73 -1.04
C ASP A 167 14.10 -10.54 -1.36
N SER A 168 13.83 -11.59 -0.56
CA SER A 168 12.62 -12.42 -0.69
C SER A 168 11.34 -11.60 -0.48
N THR A 169 11.33 -10.74 0.54
CA THR A 169 10.18 -9.87 0.84
C THR A 169 9.96 -8.85 -0.28
N SER A 170 11.04 -8.29 -0.84
CA SER A 170 10.97 -7.38 -1.98
C SER A 170 10.38 -8.07 -3.21
N LEU A 171 10.71 -9.33 -3.46
CA LEU A 171 10.12 -10.12 -4.56
C LEU A 171 8.63 -10.38 -4.35
N ILE A 172 8.21 -10.73 -3.13
CA ILE A 172 6.79 -10.94 -2.79
C ILE A 172 5.99 -9.66 -3.10
N ILE A 173 6.46 -8.50 -2.63
CA ILE A 173 5.78 -7.22 -2.83
C ILE A 173 5.76 -6.82 -4.31
N SER A 174 6.86 -7.08 -5.03
CA SER A 174 6.91 -6.86 -6.49
C SER A 174 5.86 -7.70 -7.22
N ASN A 175 5.73 -8.99 -6.87
CA ASN A 175 4.73 -9.87 -7.47
C ASN A 175 3.30 -9.41 -7.12
N GLN A 176 3.05 -9.02 -5.88
CA GLN A 176 1.76 -8.46 -5.46
C GLN A 176 1.40 -7.19 -6.25
N LYS A 177 2.37 -6.29 -6.47
CA LYS A 177 2.20 -5.08 -7.28
C LYS A 177 1.84 -5.42 -8.73
N GLU A 178 2.48 -6.42 -9.33
CA GLU A 178 2.16 -6.88 -10.68
C GLU A 178 0.74 -7.46 -10.74
N MET A 179 0.37 -8.31 -9.77
CA MET A 179 -0.98 -8.88 -9.66
C MET A 179 -2.04 -7.79 -9.54
N MET A 180 -1.86 -6.80 -8.67
CA MET A 180 -2.79 -5.69 -8.54
C MET A 180 -2.92 -4.89 -9.84
N THR A 181 -1.83 -4.68 -10.57
CA THR A 181 -1.87 -4.00 -11.86
C THR A 181 -2.68 -4.80 -12.89
N LYS A 182 -2.56 -6.14 -12.88
CA LYS A 182 -3.38 -7.02 -13.74
C LYS A 182 -4.86 -6.94 -13.36
N ILE A 183 -5.19 -6.93 -12.06
CA ILE A 183 -6.56 -6.78 -11.56
C ILE A 183 -7.15 -5.42 -11.98
N ASP A 184 -6.41 -4.33 -11.81
CA ASP A 184 -6.84 -2.98 -12.23
C ASP A 184 -7.17 -2.94 -13.73
N ASN A 185 -6.34 -3.59 -14.56
CA ASN A 185 -6.58 -3.67 -16.00
C ASN A 185 -7.80 -4.53 -16.35
N LEU A 186 -8.05 -5.62 -15.62
CA LEU A 186 -9.26 -6.43 -15.79
C LEU A 186 -10.51 -5.64 -15.40
N ASN A 187 -10.49 -4.93 -14.27
CA ASN A 187 -11.61 -4.09 -13.82
C ASN A 187 -11.97 -3.03 -14.88
N LYS A 188 -10.98 -2.33 -15.44
CA LYS A 188 -11.21 -1.37 -16.54
C LYS A 188 -11.86 -2.02 -17.77
N LYS A 189 -11.48 -3.25 -18.12
CA LYS A 189 -12.09 -3.99 -19.24
C LYS A 189 -13.54 -4.34 -18.92
N VAL A 190 -13.83 -4.80 -17.70
CA VAL A 190 -15.19 -5.11 -17.24
C VAL A 190 -16.07 -3.86 -17.27
N ASP A 191 -15.60 -2.73 -16.74
CA ASP A 191 -16.31 -1.45 -16.78
C ASP A 191 -16.60 -1.00 -18.22
N GLY A 192 -15.62 -1.19 -19.13
CA GLY A 192 -15.79 -0.92 -20.55
C GLY A 192 -16.86 -1.80 -21.20
N LEU A 193 -16.91 -3.09 -20.87
CA LEU A 193 -17.96 -4.00 -21.33
C LEU A 193 -19.33 -3.62 -20.77
N TYR A 194 -19.40 -3.27 -19.49
CA TYR A 194 -20.63 -2.79 -18.86
C TYR A 194 -21.14 -1.51 -19.53
N SER A 195 -20.26 -0.53 -19.77
CA SER A 195 -20.62 0.70 -20.49
C SER A 195 -21.13 0.44 -21.90
N LYS A 196 -20.52 -0.49 -22.64
CA LYS A 196 -21.00 -0.91 -23.97
C LYS A 196 -22.37 -1.57 -23.89
N LEU A 197 -22.60 -2.46 -22.92
CA LEU A 197 -23.89 -3.11 -22.72
C LEU A 197 -24.98 -2.07 -22.42
N VAL A 198 -24.72 -1.13 -21.50
CA VAL A 198 -25.65 -0.05 -21.17
C VAL A 198 -25.96 0.82 -22.40
N LYS A 199 -24.96 1.15 -23.22
CA LYS A 199 -25.18 1.88 -24.48
C LYS A 199 -26.04 1.09 -25.46
N ASN A 200 -25.78 -0.20 -25.62
CA ASN A 200 -26.56 -1.07 -26.51
C ASN A 200 -28.01 -1.20 -26.04
N ILE A 201 -28.26 -1.37 -24.75
CA ILE A 201 -29.61 -1.41 -24.18
C ILE A 201 -30.34 -0.09 -24.44
N HIS A 202 -29.70 1.05 -24.18
CA HIS A 202 -30.28 2.35 -24.50
C HIS A 202 -30.61 2.47 -25.99
N HIS A 203 -29.68 2.12 -26.87
CA HIS A 203 -29.89 2.19 -28.31
C HIS A 203 -31.08 1.34 -28.78
N VAL A 204 -31.16 0.08 -28.32
CA VAL A 204 -32.28 -0.82 -28.63
C VAL A 204 -33.59 -0.27 -28.09
N ASN A 205 -33.61 0.26 -26.87
CA ASN A 205 -34.81 0.85 -26.29
C ASN A 205 -35.27 2.09 -27.06
N TYR A 206 -34.35 2.98 -27.43
CA TYR A 206 -34.66 4.14 -28.27
C TYR A 206 -35.19 3.75 -29.65
N GLN A 207 -34.61 2.74 -30.29
CA GLN A 207 -35.11 2.23 -31.58
C GLN A 207 -36.50 1.63 -31.44
N LYS A 208 -36.74 0.79 -30.42
CA LYS A 208 -38.07 0.19 -30.18
C LYS A 208 -39.13 1.26 -29.88
N VAL A 209 -38.83 2.23 -29.02
CA VAL A 209 -39.75 3.33 -28.71
C VAL A 209 -39.99 4.19 -29.95
N GLY A 210 -38.95 4.48 -30.73
CA GLY A 210 -39.07 5.21 -32.00
C GLY A 210 -40.01 4.52 -32.98
N ASN A 211 -39.85 3.20 -33.16
CA ASN A 211 -40.73 2.41 -34.04
C ASN A 211 -42.18 2.39 -33.54
N VAL A 212 -42.41 2.23 -32.24
CA VAL A 212 -43.77 2.28 -31.67
C VAL A 212 -44.41 3.66 -31.86
N VAL A 213 -43.65 4.75 -31.68
CA VAL A 213 -44.17 6.11 -31.89
C VAL A 213 -44.48 6.34 -33.37
N ALA A 214 -43.64 5.86 -34.29
CA ALA A 214 -43.88 5.93 -35.72
C ALA A 214 -45.17 5.18 -36.11
N ASP A 215 -45.34 3.94 -35.68
CA ASP A 215 -46.54 3.13 -35.92
C ASP A 215 -47.82 3.82 -35.41
N VAL A 216 -47.76 4.44 -34.22
CA VAL A 216 -48.91 5.17 -33.64
C VAL A 216 -49.23 6.42 -34.45
N LEU A 217 -48.22 7.16 -34.91
CA LEU A 217 -48.40 8.35 -35.73
C LEU A 217 -48.97 8.00 -37.10
N GLU A 218 -48.49 6.92 -37.73
CA GLU A 218 -48.96 6.44 -39.02
C GLU A 218 -50.43 6.01 -38.95
N LYS A 219 -50.81 5.19 -37.95
CA LYS A 219 -52.22 4.82 -37.70
C LYS A 219 -53.13 6.02 -37.46
N ARG A 220 -52.65 7.07 -36.78
CA ARG A 220 -53.42 8.31 -36.58
C ARG A 220 -53.57 9.10 -37.88
N GLN A 221 -52.55 9.15 -38.72
CA GLN A 221 -52.61 9.82 -40.02
C GLN A 221 -53.58 9.11 -40.98
N GLU A 222 -53.55 7.78 -41.05
CA GLU A 222 -54.51 6.99 -41.83
C GLU A 222 -55.95 7.23 -41.35
N LYS A 223 -56.17 7.20 -40.03
CA LYS A 223 -57.50 7.48 -39.46
C LYS A 223 -57.99 8.90 -39.80
N ASN A 224 -57.11 9.89 -39.78
CA ASN A 224 -57.46 11.27 -40.15
C ASN A 224 -57.69 11.47 -41.66
N LYS A 225 -56.97 10.74 -42.52
CA LYS A 225 -57.24 10.74 -43.97
C LYS A 225 -58.62 10.16 -44.27
N ASN A 226 -58.96 9.02 -43.66
CA ASN A 226 -60.26 8.37 -43.86
C ASN A 226 -61.41 9.21 -43.28
N ALA A 227 -61.19 9.89 -42.14
CA ALA A 227 -62.18 10.81 -41.57
C ALA A 227 -62.43 12.04 -42.45
N LYS A 228 -61.43 12.54 -43.18
CA LYS A 228 -61.61 13.66 -44.14
C LYS A 228 -62.33 13.26 -45.42
N LEU A 229 -62.20 12.00 -45.87
CA LEU A 229 -62.98 11.50 -47.01
C LEU A 229 -64.48 11.42 -46.70
N HIS A 230 -64.86 11.06 -45.47
CA HIS A 230 -66.27 10.95 -45.06
C HIS A 230 -66.97 12.29 -44.74
N ILE A 231 -66.28 13.43 -44.84
CA ILE A 231 -66.86 14.77 -44.62
C ILE A 231 -67.15 15.47 -45.98
N LEU A 232 -66.74 14.87 -47.09
CA LEU A 232 -66.85 15.42 -48.45
C LEU A 232 -67.94 14.75 -49.32
N ASP A 233 -68.78 13.89 -48.74
CA ASP A 233 -69.99 13.34 -49.36
C ASP A 233 -71.26 14.07 -48.88
#